data_AF-A0A959HZF7-F1
#
_entry.id   AF-A0A959HZF7-F1
#
_cell.length_a   1.000
_cell.length_b   1.000
_cell.length_c   1.000
_cell.angle_alpha   90.00
_cell.angle_beta   90.00
_cell.angle_gamma   90.00
#
_symmetry.space_group_name_H-M   'P 1'
#
loop_
_entity.id
_entity.type
_entity.pdbx_description
1 polymer ?
#
loop_
_entity_poly.entity_id
_entity_poly.type
_entity_poly.pdbx_seq_one_letter_code
_entity_poly.pdbx_strand_id
1 'polypeptide(L)'
;MKNNIESPVYMLAISALFLLALPAFAQQPIANSLVGSTDIPAYIEEALGLATSLAATAQRAFGNDLLQPDHQAMDDFYRPVEEKYRRVQQQYEDFYKKKMDGAGPDMEAMNREIERNPIVKNMGGVQAIQNMSQEEAKQAATQATAQFVADPFAASGVQSPGMTALYQKMMSDPAYAQRFQKMTEQERMVELQKYMANDPLMVKTPEQVQQANQQMARRDEVVDAMEINGKITELTQKIQNAVNAYGEGVNQVDAQPGNHAGIDAKFGEKYNALPEIIAGEVGKVKDPEMEKKLRMETAAQHRERAAADLKQYSLLLQELKVQYKQIASSYMQFIAANAPRVNGNMADLYAGTNTELNLANFEASLLGLGLDLIKKSRELTSNVAFWEQNYQQVMSSYGAGN
;
A
#
# COMPACT_ATOMS: atom_id res chain seq x y z
N MET A 1 28.54 -21.09 -40.21
CA MET A 1 28.39 -21.08 -38.75
C MET A 1 27.02 -20.47 -38.46
N LYS A 2 26.03 -21.33 -38.19
CA LYS A 2 24.65 -20.96 -37.87
C LYS A 2 24.58 -20.81 -36.36
N ASN A 3 24.41 -19.59 -35.86
CA ASN A 3 24.11 -19.38 -34.46
C ASN A 3 22.58 -19.47 -34.29
N ASN A 4 22.16 -20.61 -33.74
CA ASN A 4 20.87 -20.77 -33.09
C ASN A 4 20.84 -19.80 -31.90
N ILE A 5 19.99 -18.79 -31.96
CA ILE A 5 19.50 -18.10 -30.78
C ILE A 5 18.12 -18.69 -30.53
N GLU A 6 18.09 -19.69 -29.64
CA GLU A 6 16.86 -20.17 -29.04
C GLU A 6 16.29 -19.02 -28.20
N SER A 7 15.22 -18.41 -28.70
CA SER A 7 14.44 -17.41 -27.98
C SER A 7 13.58 -18.14 -26.94
N PRO A 8 13.73 -17.88 -25.63
CA PRO A 8 12.90 -18.53 -24.64
C PRO A 8 11.48 -17.95 -24.68
N VAL A 9 10.54 -18.81 -25.07
CA VAL A 9 9.24 -19.05 -24.42
C VAL A 9 8.85 -18.00 -23.35
N TYR A 10 8.10 -16.98 -23.75
CA TYR A 10 7.14 -16.28 -22.87
C TYR A 10 5.94 -15.84 -23.73
N MET A 11 5.15 -16.81 -24.17
CA MET A 11 3.81 -16.56 -24.70
C MET A 11 2.82 -17.47 -23.98
N LEU A 12 1.81 -16.81 -23.39
CA LEU A 12 0.53 -17.35 -22.95
C LEU A 12 0.55 -18.44 -21.86
N ALA A 13 0.69 -18.00 -20.61
CA ALA A 13 -0.19 -18.52 -19.57
C ALA A 13 -1.31 -17.49 -19.38
N ILE A 14 -2.39 -17.63 -20.17
CA ILE A 14 -3.68 -17.01 -19.84
C ILE A 14 -4.11 -17.62 -18.52
N SER A 15 -3.82 -16.92 -17.43
CA SER A 15 -4.45 -17.19 -16.14
C SER A 15 -5.91 -16.83 -16.29
N ALA A 16 -6.75 -17.87 -16.38
CA ALA A 16 -8.18 -17.76 -16.30
C ALA A 16 -8.56 -16.81 -15.15
N LEU A 17 -9.17 -15.68 -15.51
CA LEU A 17 -9.79 -14.75 -14.56
C LEU A 17 -10.76 -15.55 -13.70
N PHE A 18 -10.37 -15.80 -12.46
CA PHE A 18 -11.32 -16.07 -11.39
C PHE A 18 -12.11 -14.79 -11.17
N LEU A 19 -13.26 -14.70 -11.85
CA LEU A 19 -14.41 -13.91 -11.40
C LEU A 19 -14.90 -14.55 -10.08
N LEU A 20 -14.17 -14.31 -8.99
CA LEU A 20 -14.73 -14.46 -7.66
C LEU A 20 -15.77 -13.36 -7.52
N ALA A 21 -17.04 -13.73 -7.72
CA ALA A 21 -18.16 -12.95 -7.24
C ALA A 21 -17.98 -12.80 -5.73
N LEU A 22 -17.36 -11.69 -5.31
CA LEU A 22 -17.27 -11.32 -3.92
C LEU A 22 -18.72 -11.11 -3.45
N PRO A 23 -19.22 -11.88 -2.46
CA PRO A 23 -20.53 -11.58 -1.92
C PRO A 23 -20.50 -10.15 -1.39
N ALA A 24 -21.55 -9.38 -1.67
CA ALA A 24 -21.75 -8.06 -1.09
C ALA A 24 -21.85 -8.23 0.43
N PHE A 25 -20.73 -8.14 1.13
CA PHE A 25 -20.70 -8.10 2.58
C PHE A 25 -21.36 -6.80 2.99
N ALA A 26 -22.53 -6.88 3.61
CA ALA A 26 -23.12 -5.73 4.29
C ALA A 26 -22.15 -5.31 5.40
N GLN A 27 -21.37 -4.25 5.15
CA GLN A 27 -20.48 -3.65 6.14
C GLN A 27 -21.34 -3.16 7.29
N GLN A 28 -21.18 -3.74 8.48
CA GLN A 28 -21.69 -3.09 9.67
C GLN A 28 -20.80 -1.88 9.95
N PRO A 29 -21.33 -0.65 9.86
CA PRO A 29 -20.51 0.54 10.06
C PRO A 29 -19.99 0.56 11.50
N ILE A 30 -18.70 0.86 11.65
CA ILE A 30 -18.12 1.18 12.97
C ILE A 30 -18.77 2.49 13.41
N ALA A 31 -19.43 2.48 14.57
CA ALA A 31 -20.17 3.64 15.05
C ALA A 31 -19.26 4.87 15.16
N ASN A 32 -19.67 6.00 14.56
CA ASN A 32 -18.92 7.25 14.53
C ASN A 32 -17.49 7.15 13.91
N SER A 33 -17.34 6.31 12.89
CA SER A 33 -16.10 6.18 12.09
C SER A 33 -16.40 6.14 10.59
N LEU A 34 -15.43 6.57 9.78
CA LEU A 34 -15.44 6.31 8.33
C LEU A 34 -14.69 5.01 7.96
N VAL A 35 -13.96 4.41 8.90
CA VAL A 35 -13.26 3.13 8.65
C VAL A 35 -14.27 2.08 8.20
N GLY A 36 -13.97 1.42 7.09
CA GLY A 36 -14.74 0.34 6.51
C GLY A 36 -16.02 0.78 5.79
N SER A 37 -16.31 2.08 5.72
CA SER A 37 -17.57 2.60 5.13
C SER A 37 -17.51 2.81 3.62
N THR A 38 -16.31 2.88 3.05
CA THR A 38 -16.10 3.18 1.64
C THR A 38 -15.83 1.91 0.84
N ASP A 39 -16.52 1.72 -0.28
CA ASP A 39 -16.26 0.62 -1.21
C ASP A 39 -15.00 0.88 -2.05
N ILE A 40 -13.83 0.82 -1.40
CA ILE A 40 -12.53 1.07 -2.01
C ILE A 40 -12.30 0.21 -3.27
N PRO A 41 -12.64 -1.10 -3.30
CA PRO A 41 -12.54 -1.90 -4.52
C PRO A 41 -13.36 -1.35 -5.70
N ALA A 42 -14.55 -0.80 -5.45
CA ALA A 42 -15.36 -0.17 -6.49
C ALA A 42 -14.70 1.11 -7.01
N TYR A 43 -14.11 1.94 -6.14
CA TYR A 43 -13.34 3.09 -6.58
C TYR A 43 -12.21 2.66 -7.51
N ILE A 44 -11.34 1.73 -7.08
CA ILE A 44 -10.24 1.21 -7.91
C ILE A 44 -10.74 0.68 -9.27
N GLU A 45 -11.94 0.08 -9.31
CA GLU A 45 -12.54 -0.36 -10.57
C GLU A 45 -12.84 0.80 -11.54
N GLU A 46 -13.20 1.97 -11.04
CA GLU A 46 -13.47 3.16 -11.86
C GLU A 46 -12.21 3.83 -12.42
N ALA A 47 -11.01 3.44 -11.99
CA ALA A 47 -9.78 3.97 -12.54
C ALA A 47 -9.70 3.68 -14.06
N LEU A 48 -9.50 4.74 -14.84
CA LEU A 48 -9.52 4.68 -16.30
C LEU A 48 -8.28 3.96 -16.83
N GLY A 49 -8.48 2.88 -17.58
CA GLY A 49 -7.43 2.19 -18.32
C GLY A 49 -7.09 2.86 -19.66
N LEU A 50 -6.09 2.30 -20.34
CA LEU A 50 -5.72 2.72 -21.69
C LEU A 50 -6.82 2.44 -22.71
N ALA A 51 -6.80 3.15 -23.84
CA ALA A 51 -7.72 2.87 -24.93
C ALA A 51 -7.33 1.57 -25.64
N THR A 52 -8.28 0.94 -26.32
CA THR A 52 -8.04 -0.34 -27.03
C THR A 52 -7.30 -0.17 -28.36
N SER A 53 -7.07 1.07 -28.80
CA SER A 53 -6.40 1.38 -30.07
C SER A 53 -5.57 2.65 -30.00
N LEU A 54 -4.58 2.77 -30.89
CA LEU A 54 -3.75 3.97 -31.01
C LEU A 54 -4.57 5.21 -31.34
N ALA A 55 -5.49 5.13 -32.30
CA ALA A 55 -6.32 6.26 -32.70
C ALA A 55 -7.15 6.79 -31.52
N ALA A 56 -7.78 5.90 -30.74
CA ALA A 56 -8.53 6.29 -29.55
C ALA A 56 -7.61 6.85 -28.45
N THR A 57 -6.40 6.31 -28.30
CA THR A 57 -5.40 6.83 -27.35
C THR A 57 -4.97 8.25 -27.74
N ALA A 58 -4.71 8.48 -29.02
CA ALA A 58 -4.36 9.80 -29.56
C ALA A 58 -5.50 10.80 -29.43
N GLN A 59 -6.74 10.38 -29.67
CA GLN A 59 -7.91 11.23 -29.44
C GLN A 59 -8.08 11.64 -27.98
N ARG A 60 -7.81 10.73 -27.03
CA ARG A 60 -7.80 11.07 -25.61
C ARG A 60 -6.68 12.05 -25.26
N ALA A 61 -5.51 11.92 -25.89
CA ALA A 61 -4.36 12.76 -25.59
C ALA A 61 -4.44 14.16 -26.21
N PHE A 62 -4.95 14.26 -27.45
CA PHE A 62 -4.81 15.44 -28.31
C PHE A 62 -6.14 15.90 -28.95
N GLY A 63 -7.26 15.27 -28.64
CA GLY A 63 -8.56 15.60 -29.24
C GLY A 63 -8.77 15.01 -30.64
N ASN A 64 -9.84 15.42 -31.31
CA ASN A 64 -10.27 14.80 -32.57
C ASN A 64 -9.38 15.12 -33.77
N ASP A 65 -8.70 16.27 -33.76
CA ASP A 65 -7.77 16.69 -34.81
C ASP A 65 -6.32 16.56 -34.32
N LEU A 66 -5.64 15.51 -34.77
CA LEU A 66 -4.26 15.25 -34.36
C LEU A 66 -3.24 16.21 -35.01
N LEU A 67 -3.62 16.89 -36.09
CA LEU A 67 -2.79 17.92 -36.73
C LEU A 67 -2.88 19.27 -36.01
N GLN A 68 -3.99 19.50 -35.30
CA GLN A 68 -4.23 20.68 -34.45
C GLN A 68 -4.58 20.22 -33.03
N PRO A 69 -3.60 19.75 -32.24
CA PRO A 69 -3.86 19.11 -30.96
C PRO A 69 -4.55 20.06 -29.98
N ASP A 70 -5.62 19.56 -29.37
CA ASP A 70 -6.18 20.15 -28.16
C ASP A 70 -5.35 19.70 -26.94
N HIS A 71 -4.54 20.62 -26.43
CA HIS A 71 -3.68 20.38 -25.28
C HIS A 71 -4.45 20.19 -23.96
N GLN A 72 -5.77 20.47 -23.92
CA GLN A 72 -6.60 20.21 -22.75
C GLN A 72 -7.33 18.86 -22.82
N ALA A 73 -7.38 18.20 -23.97
CA ALA A 73 -8.17 16.98 -24.18
C ALA A 73 -7.87 15.88 -23.15
N MET A 74 -6.58 15.67 -22.84
CA MET A 74 -6.17 14.67 -21.86
C MET A 74 -6.60 15.02 -20.44
N ASP A 75 -6.40 16.27 -20.03
CA ASP A 75 -6.80 16.74 -18.71
C ASP A 75 -8.32 16.65 -18.55
N ASP A 76 -9.07 17.08 -19.56
CA ASP A 76 -10.53 17.03 -19.60
C ASP A 76 -11.06 15.60 -19.51
N PHE A 77 -10.36 14.63 -20.12
CA PHE A 77 -10.72 13.22 -20.07
C PHE A 77 -10.54 12.60 -18.68
N TYR A 78 -9.42 12.87 -18.01
CA TYR A 78 -9.10 12.24 -16.71
C TYR A 78 -9.67 13.00 -15.50
N ARG A 79 -9.81 14.32 -15.58
CA ARG A 79 -10.21 15.20 -14.47
C ARG A 79 -11.51 14.78 -13.78
N PRO A 80 -12.61 14.40 -14.46
CA PRO A 80 -13.86 14.03 -13.78
C PRO A 80 -13.70 12.87 -12.80
N VAL A 81 -12.86 11.89 -13.16
CA VAL A 81 -12.57 10.74 -12.31
C VAL A 81 -11.62 11.17 -11.19
N GLU A 82 -10.54 11.90 -11.48
CA GLU A 82 -9.62 12.40 -10.45
C GLU A 82 -10.32 13.25 -9.38
N GLU A 83 -11.23 14.14 -9.78
CA GLU A 83 -12.03 14.96 -8.86
C GLU A 83 -12.95 14.11 -7.99
N LYS A 84 -13.47 12.99 -8.51
CA LYS A 84 -14.25 12.04 -7.70
C LYS A 84 -13.37 11.44 -6.59
N TYR A 85 -12.16 11.00 -6.90
CA TYR A 85 -11.22 10.47 -5.90
C TYR A 85 -10.80 11.52 -4.88
N ARG A 86 -10.41 12.72 -5.33
CA ARG A 86 -10.00 13.82 -4.44
C ARG A 86 -11.10 14.22 -3.47
N ARG A 87 -12.36 14.26 -3.92
CA ARG A 87 -13.50 14.56 -3.03
C ARG A 87 -13.65 13.55 -1.91
N VAL A 88 -13.45 12.27 -2.18
CA VAL A 88 -13.56 11.21 -1.15
C VAL A 88 -12.37 11.27 -0.19
N GLN A 89 -11.15 11.47 -0.70
CA GLN A 89 -9.98 11.68 0.15
C GLN A 89 -10.17 12.90 1.07
N GLN A 90 -10.68 14.01 0.53
CA GLN A 90 -10.96 15.20 1.31
C GLN A 90 -12.04 14.96 2.37
N GLN A 91 -13.08 14.17 2.08
CA GLN A 91 -14.08 13.76 3.08
C GLN A 91 -13.44 12.98 4.24
N TYR A 92 -12.50 12.08 3.95
CA TYR A 92 -11.73 11.37 4.97
C TYR A 92 -10.90 12.34 5.81
N GLU A 93 -10.11 13.20 5.16
CA GLU A 93 -9.25 14.19 5.82
C GLU A 93 -10.06 15.11 6.73
N ASP A 94 -11.16 15.68 6.23
CA ASP A 94 -12.02 16.60 6.98
C ASP A 94 -12.68 15.91 8.18
N PHE A 95 -13.15 14.66 8.01
CA PHE A 95 -13.76 13.89 9.10
C PHE A 95 -12.78 13.64 10.24
N TYR A 96 -11.59 13.11 9.94
CA TYR A 96 -10.61 12.77 10.98
C TYR A 96 -9.94 14.02 11.56
N LYS A 97 -9.75 15.08 10.77
CA LYS A 97 -9.31 16.37 11.30
C LYS A 97 -10.29 16.91 12.34
N LYS A 98 -11.59 16.93 12.03
CA LYS A 98 -12.63 17.37 12.98
C LYS A 98 -12.66 16.50 14.23
N LYS A 99 -12.45 15.18 14.09
CA LYS A 99 -12.39 14.24 15.21
C LYS A 99 -11.18 14.51 16.12
N MET A 100 -10.03 14.84 15.54
CA MET A 100 -8.82 15.24 16.29
C MET A 100 -8.99 16.61 16.96
N ASP A 101 -9.52 17.61 16.26
CA ASP A 101 -9.74 18.96 16.79
C ASP A 101 -10.72 18.97 17.97
N GLY A 102 -11.70 18.07 17.97
CA GLY A 102 -12.66 17.89 19.07
C GLY A 102 -12.13 17.15 20.30
N ALA A 103 -10.95 16.51 20.21
CA ALA A 103 -10.40 15.70 21.29
C ALA A 103 -9.64 16.50 22.37
N GLY A 104 -9.32 17.78 22.11
CA GLY A 104 -8.63 18.66 23.06
C GLY A 104 -7.12 18.36 23.20
N PRO A 105 -6.23 19.37 23.17
CA PRO A 105 -4.79 19.16 23.26
C PRO A 105 -4.35 19.19 24.72
N ASP A 106 -4.30 18.05 25.39
CA ASP A 106 -3.39 17.90 26.55
C ASP A 106 -2.47 16.70 26.35
N MET A 107 -1.56 16.87 25.39
CA MET A 107 -0.46 15.96 25.05
C MET A 107 0.39 15.58 26.27
N GLU A 108 0.53 16.49 27.25
CA GLU A 108 1.33 16.26 28.45
C GLU A 108 0.56 15.42 29.49
N ALA A 109 -0.75 15.62 29.67
CA ALA A 109 -1.58 14.73 30.49
C ALA A 109 -1.63 13.32 29.89
N MET A 110 -1.72 13.19 28.56
CA MET A 110 -1.80 11.89 27.88
C MET A 110 -0.48 11.11 27.90
N ASN A 111 0.66 11.74 27.61
CA ASN A 111 1.98 11.09 27.73
C ASN A 111 2.26 10.59 29.17
N ARG A 112 1.83 11.34 30.18
CA ARG A 112 1.89 10.91 31.59
C ARG A 112 1.01 9.70 31.89
N GLU A 113 -0.06 9.49 31.15
CA GLU A 113 -0.97 8.35 31.32
C GLU A 113 -0.48 7.07 30.61
N ILE A 114 0.30 7.23 29.55
CA ILE A 114 0.90 6.14 28.77
C ILE A 114 2.15 5.61 29.44
N GLU A 115 2.99 6.47 30.00
CA GLU A 115 4.12 6.04 30.84
C GLU A 115 3.68 5.33 32.13
N ARG A 116 2.42 5.54 32.55
CA ARG A 116 1.80 4.80 33.65
C ARG A 116 1.30 3.42 33.24
N ASN A 117 1.25 3.08 31.94
CA ASN A 117 0.87 1.75 31.49
C ASN A 117 2.03 0.77 31.78
N PRO A 118 1.83 -0.24 32.64
CA PRO A 118 2.88 -1.16 33.04
C PRO A 118 3.44 -2.01 31.88
N ILE A 119 2.64 -2.28 30.84
CA ILE A 119 3.11 -3.01 29.65
C ILE A 119 4.02 -2.12 28.82
N VAL A 120 3.62 -0.86 28.56
CA VAL A 120 4.44 0.12 27.83
C VAL A 120 5.74 0.41 28.58
N LYS A 121 5.67 0.51 29.92
CA LYS A 121 6.84 0.66 30.78
C LYS A 121 7.76 -0.56 30.72
N ASN A 122 7.23 -1.77 30.73
CA ASN A 122 8.00 -3.01 30.58
C ASN A 122 8.59 -3.18 29.17
N MET A 123 8.01 -2.54 28.16
CA MET A 123 8.57 -2.43 26.81
C MET A 123 9.60 -1.30 26.67
N GLY A 124 9.99 -0.63 27.77
CA GLY A 124 11.00 0.45 27.78
C GLY A 124 10.45 1.86 27.57
N GLY A 125 9.12 2.04 27.60
CA GLY A 125 8.45 3.31 27.38
C GLY A 125 8.19 3.60 25.90
N VAL A 126 7.41 4.65 25.63
CA VAL A 126 6.94 5.03 24.28
C VAL A 126 8.11 5.22 23.31
N GLN A 127 9.21 5.85 23.76
CA GLN A 127 10.40 6.06 22.94
C GLN A 127 11.14 4.77 22.58
N ALA A 128 11.15 3.76 23.44
CA ALA A 128 11.78 2.49 23.12
C ALA A 128 10.96 1.74 22.07
N ILE A 129 9.63 1.72 22.23
CA ILE A 129 8.70 1.09 21.29
C ILE A 129 8.81 1.70 19.88
N GLN A 130 8.95 3.02 19.79
CA GLN A 130 9.11 3.72 18.51
C GLN A 130 10.39 3.35 17.74
N ASN A 131 11.39 2.80 18.43
CA ASN A 131 12.67 2.41 17.83
C ASN A 131 12.83 0.89 17.64
N MET A 132 11.81 0.08 17.98
CA MET A 132 11.82 -1.37 17.81
C MET A 132 11.36 -1.78 16.41
N SER A 133 11.93 -2.86 15.88
CA SER A 133 11.32 -3.56 14.74
C SER A 133 10.01 -4.25 15.14
N GLN A 134 9.18 -4.62 14.16
CA GLN A 134 7.86 -5.17 14.42
C GLN A 134 7.92 -6.53 15.17
N GLU A 135 8.85 -7.40 14.80
CA GLU A 135 9.15 -8.65 15.51
C GLU A 135 9.63 -8.41 16.95
N GLU A 136 10.49 -7.42 17.17
CA GLU A 136 11.00 -7.07 18.50
C GLU A 136 9.90 -6.48 19.37
N ALA A 137 9.09 -5.56 18.84
CA ALA A 137 7.93 -5.03 19.53
C ALA A 137 6.93 -6.13 19.87
N LYS A 138 6.76 -7.13 18.99
CA LYS A 138 5.87 -8.27 19.23
C LYS A 138 6.38 -9.20 20.31
N GLN A 139 7.68 -9.53 20.30
CA GLN A 139 8.29 -10.32 21.37
C GLN A 139 8.31 -9.55 22.69
N ALA A 140 8.64 -8.27 22.67
CA ALA A 140 8.66 -7.40 23.85
C ALA A 140 7.26 -7.24 24.45
N ALA A 141 6.23 -7.02 23.63
CA ALA A 141 4.85 -6.97 24.09
C ALA A 141 4.40 -8.32 24.66
N THR A 142 4.74 -9.44 24.00
CA THR A 142 4.41 -10.80 24.48
C THR A 142 5.11 -11.11 25.80
N GLN A 143 6.39 -10.74 25.94
CA GLN A 143 7.17 -10.92 27.16
C GLN A 143 6.71 -9.99 28.27
N ALA A 144 6.50 -8.71 28.00
CA ALA A 144 5.96 -7.72 28.95
C ALA A 144 4.58 -8.14 29.45
N THR A 145 3.75 -8.67 28.55
CA THR A 145 2.43 -9.24 28.87
C THR A 145 2.57 -10.51 29.70
N ALA A 146 3.44 -11.45 29.33
CA ALA A 146 3.66 -12.68 30.10
C ALA A 146 4.22 -12.40 31.50
N GLN A 147 5.14 -11.43 31.62
CA GLN A 147 5.67 -10.97 32.90
C GLN A 147 4.60 -10.30 33.75
N PHE A 148 3.74 -9.48 33.14
CA PHE A 148 2.61 -8.87 33.83
C PHE A 148 1.56 -9.91 34.27
N VAL A 149 1.32 -10.96 33.49
CA VAL A 149 0.44 -12.08 33.88
C VAL A 149 1.05 -12.92 35.01
N ALA A 150 2.37 -13.12 34.98
CA ALA A 150 3.10 -13.86 36.01
C ALA A 150 3.19 -13.09 37.34
N ASP A 151 3.28 -11.75 37.29
CA ASP A 151 3.29 -10.89 38.47
C ASP A 151 2.62 -9.53 38.16
N PRO A 152 1.29 -9.44 38.26
CA PRO A 152 0.56 -8.20 37.99
C PRO A 152 0.82 -7.09 39.03
N PHE A 153 1.56 -7.40 40.10
CA PHE A 153 1.82 -6.49 41.23
C PHE A 153 3.27 -5.96 41.27
N ALA A 154 4.22 -6.60 40.56
CA ALA A 154 5.56 -6.05 40.35
C ALA A 154 5.53 -4.68 39.63
N ALA A 155 4.52 -4.44 38.78
CA ALA A 155 4.44 -3.24 37.97
C ALA A 155 3.74 -2.05 38.67
N SER A 156 2.99 -2.29 39.76
CA SER A 156 2.32 -1.26 40.57
C SER A 156 3.09 -0.85 41.83
N GLY A 157 4.26 -1.46 42.08
CA GLY A 157 5.10 -1.14 43.24
C GLY A 157 4.56 -1.68 44.58
N VAL A 158 3.56 -2.55 44.56
CA VAL A 158 2.99 -3.18 45.77
C VAL A 158 3.49 -4.62 45.84
N GLN A 159 4.60 -4.85 46.55
CA GLN A 159 5.03 -6.22 46.88
C GLN A 159 3.98 -6.87 47.77
N SER A 160 3.31 -7.93 47.30
CA SER A 160 2.39 -8.67 48.15
C SER A 160 3.17 -9.44 49.23
N PRO A 161 2.77 -9.37 50.51
CA PRO A 161 3.36 -10.18 51.58
C PRO A 161 3.45 -11.68 51.23
N GLY A 162 2.46 -12.20 50.50
CA GLY A 162 2.44 -13.57 49.98
C GLY A 162 3.59 -13.88 49.00
N MET A 163 3.91 -12.97 48.08
CA MET A 163 5.03 -13.16 47.15
C MET A 163 6.38 -13.02 47.85
N THR A 164 6.51 -12.08 48.80
CA THR A 164 7.71 -11.98 49.64
C THR A 164 7.95 -13.28 50.43
N ALA A 165 6.89 -13.91 50.96
CA ALA A 165 6.97 -15.19 51.64
C ALA A 165 7.38 -16.34 50.70
N LEU A 166 6.87 -16.35 49.46
CA LEU A 166 7.30 -17.32 48.45
C LEU A 166 8.78 -17.16 48.09
N TYR A 167 9.23 -15.93 47.82
CA TYR A 167 10.64 -15.64 47.53
C TYR A 167 11.54 -15.98 48.70
N GLN A 168 11.14 -15.66 49.92
CA GLN A 168 11.88 -16.00 51.13
C GLN A 168 11.96 -17.51 51.34
N LYS A 169 10.90 -18.27 50.99
CA LYS A 169 10.90 -19.72 51.03
C LYS A 169 11.80 -20.33 49.96
N MET A 170 11.83 -19.78 48.74
CA MET A 170 12.79 -20.23 47.72
C MET A 170 14.24 -19.93 48.09
N MET A 171 14.50 -18.81 48.79
CA MET A 171 15.86 -18.47 49.25
C MET A 171 16.30 -19.26 50.48
N SER A 172 15.37 -19.59 51.38
CA SER A 172 15.68 -20.30 52.63
C SER A 172 15.58 -21.83 52.51
N ASP A 173 14.87 -22.36 51.52
CA ASP A 173 14.72 -23.79 51.26
C ASP A 173 15.15 -24.15 49.82
N PRO A 174 16.42 -24.57 49.64
CA PRO A 174 16.95 -24.99 48.35
C PRO A 174 16.20 -26.18 47.72
N ALA A 175 15.62 -27.07 48.53
CA ALA A 175 14.86 -28.22 48.04
C ALA A 175 13.48 -27.78 47.51
N TYR A 176 12.86 -26.80 48.15
CA TYR A 176 11.65 -26.16 47.65
C TYR A 176 11.91 -25.39 46.35
N ALA A 177 13.01 -24.64 46.26
CA ALA A 177 13.39 -23.93 45.02
C ALA A 177 13.58 -24.90 43.84
N GLN A 178 14.27 -26.02 44.06
CA GLN A 178 14.44 -27.05 43.02
C GLN A 178 13.13 -27.71 42.61
N ARG A 179 12.20 -27.92 43.55
CA ARG A 179 10.87 -28.44 43.24
C ARG A 179 10.04 -27.44 42.44
N PHE A 180 10.06 -26.18 42.84
CA PHE A 180 9.32 -25.11 42.17
C PHE A 180 9.80 -24.88 40.73
N GLN A 181 11.11 -24.97 40.48
CA GLN A 181 11.69 -24.89 39.13
C GLN A 181 11.30 -26.08 38.23
N LYS A 182 11.03 -27.25 38.82
CA LYS A 182 10.66 -28.48 38.10
C LYS A 182 9.15 -28.65 37.93
N MET A 183 8.33 -27.78 38.53
CA MET A 183 6.88 -27.76 38.35
C MET A 183 6.51 -27.33 36.93
N THR A 184 5.50 -27.98 36.38
CA THR A 184 4.81 -27.52 35.17
C THR A 184 4.19 -26.14 35.40
N GLU A 185 3.85 -25.45 34.32
CA GLU A 185 3.27 -24.10 34.39
C GLU A 185 1.96 -24.08 35.19
N GLN A 186 1.09 -25.09 35.01
CA GLN A 186 -0.14 -25.24 35.80
C GLN A 186 0.12 -25.50 37.28
N GLU A 187 1.12 -26.31 37.63
CA GLU A 187 1.49 -26.56 39.03
C GLU A 187 2.08 -25.31 39.69
N ARG A 188 2.89 -24.53 38.95
CA ARG A 188 3.39 -23.23 39.44
C ARG A 188 2.25 -22.26 39.72
N MET A 189 1.25 -22.19 38.83
CA MET A 189 0.08 -21.32 39.02
C MET A 189 -0.74 -21.70 40.26
N VAL A 190 -0.95 -23.00 40.50
CA VAL A 190 -1.64 -23.48 41.70
C VAL A 190 -0.83 -23.21 42.96
N GLU A 191 0.49 -23.38 42.91
CA GLU A 191 1.36 -23.10 44.05
C GLU A 191 1.40 -21.60 44.36
N LEU A 192 1.50 -20.74 43.34
CA LEU A 192 1.38 -19.28 43.47
C LEU A 192 0.05 -18.88 44.14
N GLN A 193 -1.07 -19.47 43.71
CA GLN A 193 -2.38 -19.20 44.30
C GLN A 193 -2.45 -19.48 45.81
N LYS A 194 -1.73 -20.48 46.33
CA LYS A 194 -1.70 -20.77 47.78
C LYS A 194 -1.07 -19.66 48.61
N TYR A 195 -0.05 -18.98 48.07
CA TYR A 195 0.60 -17.84 48.73
C TYR A 195 -0.20 -16.54 48.54
N MET A 196 -1.05 -16.47 47.51
CA MET A 196 -1.98 -15.35 47.29
C MET A 196 -3.28 -15.46 48.10
N ALA A 197 -3.75 -16.67 48.40
CA ALA A 197 -5.04 -16.92 49.07
C ALA A 197 -5.03 -16.71 50.59
N ASN A 198 -3.85 -16.66 51.22
CA ASN A 198 -3.71 -16.56 52.68
C ASN A 198 -3.34 -15.14 53.17
N ASP A 199 -3.46 -14.12 52.32
CA ASP A 199 -3.19 -12.73 52.69
C ASP A 199 -4.48 -12.06 53.21
N PRO A 200 -4.56 -11.63 54.48
CA PRO A 200 -5.71 -10.88 55.02
C PRO A 200 -5.92 -9.52 54.32
N LEU A 201 -4.94 -9.05 53.54
CA LEU A 201 -5.03 -7.85 52.69
C LEU A 201 -5.60 -8.13 51.28
N MET A 202 -5.98 -9.38 50.98
CA MET A 202 -6.60 -9.80 49.71
C MET A 202 -8.15 -9.87 49.76
N VAL A 203 -8.81 -9.22 50.72
CA VAL A 203 -10.16 -8.70 50.40
C VAL A 203 -9.91 -7.54 49.43
N LYS A 204 -9.82 -7.87 48.13
CA LYS A 204 -9.59 -6.87 47.09
C LYS A 204 -10.59 -5.75 47.30
N THR A 205 -10.12 -4.52 47.52
CA THR A 205 -11.05 -3.40 47.50
C THR A 205 -11.66 -3.34 46.10
N PRO A 206 -12.91 -2.89 45.95
CA PRO A 206 -13.52 -2.70 44.63
C PRO A 206 -12.61 -1.94 43.67
N GLU A 207 -11.82 -0.97 44.16
CA GLU A 207 -10.85 -0.21 43.35
C GLU A 207 -9.71 -1.06 42.80
N GLN A 208 -9.21 -2.04 43.56
CA GLN A 208 -8.13 -2.93 43.11
C GLN A 208 -8.61 -3.96 42.08
N VAL A 209 -9.85 -4.45 42.22
CA VAL A 209 -10.50 -5.27 41.17
C VAL A 209 -10.69 -4.45 39.90
N GLN A 210 -11.11 -3.20 40.06
CA GLN A 210 -11.35 -2.29 38.95
C GLN A 210 -10.06 -1.92 38.22
N GLN A 211 -8.96 -1.66 38.93
CA GLN A 211 -7.64 -1.45 38.33
C GLN A 211 -7.11 -2.69 37.60
N ALA A 212 -7.24 -3.89 38.18
CA ALA A 212 -6.81 -5.12 37.52
C ALA A 212 -7.62 -5.39 36.23
N ASN A 213 -8.94 -5.15 36.26
CA ASN A 213 -9.79 -5.26 35.08
C ASN A 213 -9.45 -4.22 34.01
N GLN A 214 -9.17 -2.97 34.40
CA GLN A 214 -8.70 -1.92 33.49
C GLN A 214 -7.36 -2.28 32.84
N GLN A 215 -6.44 -2.90 33.60
CA GLN A 215 -5.15 -3.33 33.08
C GLN A 215 -5.25 -4.53 32.13
N MET A 216 -6.17 -5.48 32.39
CA MET A 216 -6.46 -6.57 31.45
C MET A 216 -7.12 -6.06 30.16
N ALA A 217 -8.05 -5.12 30.24
CA ALA A 217 -8.66 -4.51 29.06
C ALA A 217 -7.61 -3.82 28.17
N ARG A 218 -6.67 -3.07 28.78
CA ARG A 218 -5.53 -2.45 28.06
C ARG A 218 -4.60 -3.47 27.40
N ARG A 219 -4.47 -4.68 27.93
CA ARG A 219 -3.70 -5.75 27.28
C ARG A 219 -4.37 -6.17 25.98
N ASP A 220 -5.67 -6.44 26.01
CA ASP A 220 -6.40 -6.88 24.83
C ASP A 220 -6.39 -5.80 23.73
N GLU A 221 -6.50 -4.53 24.11
CA GLU A 221 -6.33 -3.38 23.19
C GLU A 221 -4.94 -3.33 22.52
N VAL A 222 -3.86 -3.62 23.27
CA VAL A 222 -2.50 -3.68 22.70
C VAL A 222 -2.36 -4.84 21.73
N VAL A 223 -2.88 -6.02 22.08
CA VAL A 223 -2.85 -7.20 21.20
C VAL A 223 -3.63 -6.94 19.92
N ASP A 224 -4.82 -6.33 20.03
CA ASP A 224 -5.64 -5.94 18.89
C ASP A 224 -4.93 -4.93 17.99
N ALA A 225 -4.32 -3.90 18.58
CA ALA A 225 -3.56 -2.90 17.84
C ALA A 225 -2.37 -3.51 17.08
N MET A 226 -1.66 -4.45 17.70
CA MET A 226 -0.55 -5.14 17.05
C MET A 226 -1.01 -6.00 15.86
N GLU A 227 -2.13 -6.72 15.99
CA GLU A 227 -2.66 -7.54 14.91
C GLU A 227 -3.13 -6.67 13.73
N ILE A 228 -3.84 -5.58 14.02
CA ILE A 228 -4.29 -4.61 13.02
C ILE A 228 -3.09 -3.98 12.30
N ASN A 229 -2.09 -3.51 13.05
CA ASN A 229 -0.88 -2.93 12.45
C ASN A 229 -0.10 -3.97 11.63
N GLY A 230 -0.01 -5.22 12.09
CA GLY A 230 0.58 -6.32 11.34
C GLY A 230 -0.13 -6.54 10.00
N LYS A 231 -1.46 -6.46 9.98
CA LYS A 231 -2.24 -6.55 8.74
C LYS A 231 -1.98 -5.37 7.79
N ILE A 232 -1.93 -4.15 8.31
CA ILE A 232 -1.58 -2.96 7.52
C ILE A 232 -0.21 -3.12 6.87
N THR A 233 0.81 -3.55 7.62
CA THR A 233 2.16 -3.78 7.10
C THR A 233 2.18 -4.85 6.00
N GLU A 234 1.50 -5.98 6.21
CA GLU A 234 1.37 -7.04 5.20
C GLU A 234 0.78 -6.49 3.89
N LEU A 235 -0.29 -5.72 3.97
CA LEU A 235 -0.96 -5.17 2.79
C LEU A 235 -0.13 -4.07 2.12
N THR A 236 0.54 -3.21 2.88
CA THR A 236 1.49 -2.22 2.34
C THR A 236 2.63 -2.89 1.57
N GLN A 237 3.18 -3.99 2.08
CA GLN A 237 4.21 -4.75 1.36
C GLN A 237 3.66 -5.33 0.04
N LYS A 238 2.41 -5.81 0.03
CA LYS A 238 1.75 -6.27 -1.20
C LYS A 238 1.57 -5.16 -2.22
N ILE A 239 1.22 -3.94 -1.78
CA ILE A 239 1.14 -2.76 -2.65
C ILE A 239 2.52 -2.50 -3.27
N GLN A 240 3.58 -2.45 -2.46
CA GLN A 240 4.93 -2.20 -2.95
C GLN A 240 5.38 -3.26 -3.95
N ASN A 241 5.11 -4.54 -3.68
CA ASN A 241 5.43 -5.63 -4.59
C ASN A 241 4.69 -5.50 -5.94
N ALA A 242 3.40 -5.14 -5.91
CA ALA A 242 2.61 -4.93 -7.12
C ALA A 242 3.15 -3.75 -7.95
N VAL A 243 3.52 -2.63 -7.30
CA VAL A 243 4.15 -1.48 -7.96
C VAL A 243 5.49 -1.85 -8.59
N ASN A 244 6.33 -2.59 -7.87
CA ASN A 244 7.63 -3.03 -8.39
C ASN A 244 7.47 -3.94 -9.62
N ALA A 245 6.58 -4.93 -9.54
CA ALA A 245 6.30 -5.83 -10.66
C ALA A 245 5.78 -5.07 -11.90
N TYR A 246 4.90 -4.09 -11.70
CA TYR A 246 4.45 -3.20 -12.78
C TYR A 246 5.63 -2.42 -13.40
N GLY A 247 6.47 -1.80 -12.56
CA GLY A 247 7.62 -1.02 -13.03
C GLY A 247 8.64 -1.85 -13.80
N GLU A 248 8.94 -3.06 -13.31
CA GLU A 248 9.77 -4.03 -14.02
C GLU A 248 9.16 -4.42 -15.37
N GLY A 249 7.85 -4.67 -15.40
CA GLY A 249 7.12 -4.96 -16.64
C GLY A 249 7.23 -3.83 -17.66
N VAL A 250 7.01 -2.58 -17.25
CA VAL A 250 7.15 -1.41 -18.14
C VAL A 250 8.56 -1.31 -18.71
N ASN A 251 9.58 -1.42 -17.85
CA ASN A 251 10.98 -1.39 -18.27
C ASN A 251 11.30 -2.51 -19.28
N GLN A 252 10.72 -3.70 -19.11
CA GLN A 252 10.88 -4.80 -20.06
C GLN A 252 10.27 -4.48 -21.42
N VAL A 253 9.07 -3.89 -21.46
CA VAL A 253 8.44 -3.44 -22.72
C VAL A 253 9.36 -2.44 -23.43
N ASP A 254 9.80 -1.40 -22.74
CA ASP A 254 10.66 -0.34 -23.30
C ASP A 254 12.02 -0.88 -23.81
N ALA A 255 12.56 -1.92 -23.17
CA ALA A 255 13.82 -2.55 -23.55
C ALA A 255 13.70 -3.57 -24.71
N GLN A 256 12.50 -3.91 -25.18
CA GLN A 256 12.33 -4.89 -26.25
C GLN A 256 13.05 -4.46 -27.54
N PRO A 257 13.72 -5.39 -28.26
CA PRO A 257 14.35 -5.10 -29.54
C PRO A 257 13.40 -4.40 -30.53
N GLY A 258 13.92 -3.42 -31.27
CA GLY A 258 13.09 -2.59 -32.15
C GLY A 258 12.24 -1.57 -31.40
N ASN A 259 12.67 -1.14 -30.21
CA ASN A 259 12.08 0.01 -29.51
C ASN A 259 12.30 1.31 -30.28
N HIS A 260 11.64 2.38 -29.82
CA HIS A 260 11.68 3.68 -30.47
C HIS A 260 13.11 4.21 -30.67
N ALA A 261 13.98 4.10 -29.66
CA ALA A 261 15.39 4.48 -29.78
C ALA A 261 16.13 3.66 -30.87
N GLY A 262 15.85 2.36 -30.98
CA GLY A 262 16.40 1.52 -32.04
C GLY A 262 15.88 1.86 -33.43
N ILE A 263 14.64 2.33 -33.55
CA ILE A 263 14.07 2.84 -34.81
C ILE A 263 14.76 4.16 -35.19
N ASP A 264 14.94 5.07 -34.23
CA ASP A 264 15.64 6.35 -34.44
C ASP A 264 17.10 6.15 -34.86
N ALA A 265 17.81 5.21 -34.23
CA ALA A 265 19.18 4.86 -34.60
C ALA A 265 19.26 4.36 -36.06
N LYS A 266 18.37 3.45 -36.45
CA LYS A 266 18.29 2.94 -37.83
C LYS A 266 17.94 4.04 -38.83
N PHE A 267 17.06 4.98 -38.46
CA PHE A 267 16.77 6.15 -39.28
C PHE A 267 18.03 6.99 -39.49
N GLY A 268 18.78 7.29 -38.43
CA GLY A 268 20.02 8.06 -38.51
C GLY A 268 21.07 7.42 -39.42
N GLU A 269 21.26 6.10 -39.31
CA GLU A 269 22.15 5.34 -40.20
C GLU A 269 21.71 5.44 -41.67
N LYS A 270 20.44 5.17 -41.97
CA LYS A 270 19.89 5.24 -43.34
C LYS A 270 19.93 6.66 -43.90
N TYR A 271 19.63 7.67 -43.08
CA TYR A 271 19.62 9.08 -43.46
C TYR A 271 21.02 9.56 -43.87
N ASN A 272 22.04 9.21 -43.08
CA ASN A 272 23.42 9.58 -43.37
C ASN A 272 23.93 8.95 -44.68
N ALA A 273 23.46 7.74 -44.99
CA ALA A 273 23.77 7.02 -46.22
C ALA A 273 23.03 7.53 -47.48
N LEU A 274 22.06 8.45 -47.33
CA LEU A 274 21.36 9.01 -48.48
C LEU A 274 22.31 9.80 -49.40
N PRO A 275 22.17 9.66 -50.73
CA PRO A 275 22.97 10.41 -51.68
C PRO A 275 22.70 11.91 -51.55
N GLU A 276 23.73 12.71 -51.79
CA GLU A 276 23.62 14.16 -51.83
C GLU A 276 23.45 14.63 -53.26
N ILE A 277 22.49 15.52 -53.46
CA ILE A 277 22.21 16.19 -54.73
C ILE A 277 22.44 17.70 -54.58
N ILE A 278 22.75 18.37 -55.69
CA ILE A 278 22.90 19.83 -55.70
C ILE A 278 21.51 20.45 -55.85
N ALA A 279 21.05 21.21 -54.86
CA ALA A 279 19.77 21.92 -54.87
C ALA A 279 19.99 23.43 -55.01
N GLY A 280 20.21 23.90 -56.24
CA GLY A 280 20.32 25.32 -56.56
C GLY A 280 21.33 26.07 -55.68
N GLU A 281 20.91 27.20 -55.12
CA GLU A 281 21.74 28.07 -54.25
C GLU A 281 21.93 27.54 -52.82
N VAL A 282 21.16 26.52 -52.42
CA VAL A 282 21.19 25.93 -51.06
C VAL A 282 22.39 24.99 -50.87
N GLY A 283 23.06 24.61 -51.96
CA GLY A 283 24.23 23.73 -51.93
C GLY A 283 23.86 22.24 -52.01
N LYS A 284 24.68 21.38 -51.40
CA LYS A 284 24.44 19.94 -51.36
C LYS A 284 23.42 19.61 -50.27
N VAL A 285 22.34 18.95 -50.65
CA VAL A 285 21.29 18.46 -49.74
C VAL A 285 21.11 16.96 -49.94
N LYS A 286 20.55 16.26 -48.95
CA LYS A 286 20.11 14.88 -49.15
C LYS A 286 19.03 14.82 -50.23
N ASP A 287 18.99 13.74 -51.00
CA ASP A 287 17.93 13.51 -51.99
C ASP A 287 16.54 13.63 -51.31
N PRO A 288 15.73 14.64 -51.68
CA PRO A 288 14.46 14.93 -51.00
C PRO A 288 13.42 13.81 -51.13
N GLU A 289 13.39 13.10 -52.26
CA GLU A 289 12.43 12.01 -52.48
C GLU A 289 12.82 10.77 -51.66
N MET A 290 14.12 10.47 -51.56
CA MET A 290 14.60 9.39 -50.71
C MET A 290 14.43 9.72 -49.22
N GLU A 291 14.71 10.96 -48.81
CA GLU A 291 14.48 11.44 -47.46
C GLU A 291 12.99 11.34 -47.07
N LYS A 292 12.10 11.83 -47.95
CA LYS A 292 10.65 11.73 -47.78
C LYS A 292 10.20 10.29 -47.54
N LYS A 293 10.62 9.37 -48.41
CA LYS A 293 10.27 7.93 -48.29
C LYS A 293 10.78 7.35 -46.97
N LEU A 294 12.01 7.68 -46.58
CA LEU A 294 12.62 7.22 -45.33
C LEU A 294 11.83 7.73 -44.11
N ARG A 295 11.44 9.00 -44.08
CA ARG A 295 10.64 9.58 -42.99
C ARG A 295 9.27 8.91 -42.86
N MET A 296 8.60 8.66 -43.97
CA MET A 296 7.32 7.94 -43.97
C MET A 296 7.45 6.49 -43.47
N GLU A 297 8.50 5.77 -43.91
CA GLU A 297 8.80 4.41 -43.43
C GLU A 297 9.07 4.39 -41.92
N THR A 298 9.91 5.29 -41.43
CA THR A 298 10.24 5.41 -40.00
C THR A 298 9.02 5.76 -39.15
N ALA A 299 8.19 6.71 -39.60
CA ALA A 299 6.96 7.05 -38.90
C ALA A 299 6.00 5.85 -38.82
N ALA A 300 5.89 5.06 -39.88
CA ALA A 300 5.08 3.83 -39.87
C ALA A 300 5.63 2.79 -38.89
N GLN A 301 6.96 2.64 -38.79
CA GLN A 301 7.61 1.73 -37.83
C GLN A 301 7.35 2.15 -36.37
N HIS A 302 7.47 3.43 -36.05
CA HIS A 302 7.14 3.92 -34.70
C HIS A 302 5.67 3.71 -34.37
N ARG A 303 4.77 3.94 -35.32
CA ARG A 303 3.34 3.67 -35.12
C ARG A 303 3.06 2.20 -34.85
N GLU A 304 3.66 1.29 -35.63
CA GLU A 304 3.51 -0.15 -35.41
C GLU A 304 4.04 -0.56 -34.02
N ARG A 305 5.21 -0.03 -33.64
CA ARG A 305 5.79 -0.26 -32.32
C ARG A 305 4.90 0.25 -31.19
N ALA A 306 4.41 1.47 -31.29
CA ALA A 306 3.50 2.06 -30.30
C ALA A 306 2.20 1.25 -30.16
N ALA A 307 1.68 0.66 -31.24
CA ALA A 307 0.50 -0.21 -31.18
C ALA A 307 0.79 -1.52 -30.42
N ALA A 308 2.01 -2.05 -30.53
CA ALA A 308 2.44 -3.22 -29.77
C ALA A 308 2.63 -2.86 -28.29
N ASP A 309 3.29 -1.74 -28.00
CA ASP A 309 3.53 -1.24 -26.64
C ASP A 309 2.20 -0.97 -25.91
N LEU A 310 1.23 -0.33 -26.59
CA LEU A 310 -0.11 -0.09 -26.04
C LEU A 310 -0.77 -1.37 -25.51
N LYS A 311 -0.66 -2.49 -26.24
CA LYS A 311 -1.24 -3.77 -25.82
C LYS A 311 -0.57 -4.28 -24.55
N GLN A 312 0.76 -4.25 -24.50
CA GLN A 312 1.51 -4.74 -23.35
C GLN A 312 1.29 -3.86 -22.12
N TYR A 313 1.32 -2.52 -22.28
CA TYR A 313 1.01 -1.58 -21.22
C TYR A 313 -0.41 -1.71 -20.70
N SER A 314 -1.39 -1.97 -21.57
CA SER A 314 -2.77 -2.20 -21.15
C SER A 314 -2.90 -3.44 -20.26
N LEU A 315 -2.17 -4.51 -20.58
CA LEU A 315 -2.15 -5.72 -19.76
C LEU A 315 -1.50 -5.47 -18.39
N LEU A 316 -0.32 -4.84 -18.37
CA LEU A 316 0.39 -4.52 -17.12
C LEU A 316 -0.45 -3.61 -16.20
N LEU A 317 -1.10 -2.60 -16.76
CA LEU A 317 -1.96 -1.71 -15.98
C LEU A 317 -3.20 -2.44 -15.45
N GLN A 318 -3.78 -3.34 -16.25
CA GLN A 318 -4.91 -4.16 -15.83
C GLN A 318 -4.52 -5.16 -14.71
N GLU A 319 -3.33 -5.76 -14.80
CA GLU A 319 -2.78 -6.64 -13.76
C GLU A 319 -2.56 -5.87 -12.46
N LEU A 320 -1.96 -4.68 -12.51
CA LEU A 320 -1.79 -3.81 -11.34
C LEU A 320 -3.14 -3.45 -10.71
N LYS A 321 -4.13 -3.08 -11.54
CA LYS A 321 -5.50 -2.79 -11.08
C LYS A 321 -6.11 -3.99 -10.36
N VAL A 322 -5.98 -5.20 -10.91
CA VAL A 322 -6.48 -6.43 -10.26
C VAL A 322 -5.79 -6.66 -8.92
N GLN A 323 -4.47 -6.49 -8.82
CA GLN A 323 -3.72 -6.61 -7.57
C GLN A 323 -4.21 -5.60 -6.52
N TYR A 324 -4.33 -4.32 -6.89
CA TYR A 324 -4.86 -3.28 -6.00
C TYR A 324 -6.27 -3.60 -5.51
N LYS A 325 -7.17 -4.08 -6.38
CA LYS A 325 -8.51 -4.52 -5.98
C LYS A 325 -8.45 -5.67 -4.98
N GLN A 326 -7.62 -6.68 -5.21
CA GLN A 326 -7.48 -7.81 -4.29
C GLN A 326 -6.98 -7.37 -2.91
N ILE A 327 -6.00 -6.45 -2.87
CA ILE A 327 -5.48 -5.86 -1.64
C ILE A 327 -6.59 -5.11 -0.90
N ALA A 328 -7.32 -4.23 -1.59
CA ALA A 328 -8.43 -3.48 -1.02
C ALA A 328 -9.55 -4.42 -0.53
N SER A 329 -9.91 -5.46 -1.28
CA SER A 329 -10.88 -6.46 -0.85
C SER A 329 -10.42 -7.23 0.40
N SER A 330 -9.14 -7.63 0.47
CA SER A 330 -8.58 -8.27 1.65
C SER A 330 -8.63 -7.36 2.88
N TYR A 331 -8.41 -6.06 2.68
CA TYR A 331 -8.57 -5.06 3.72
C TYR A 331 -10.03 -4.96 4.20
N MET A 332 -10.99 -4.80 3.28
CA MET A 332 -12.41 -4.67 3.64
C MET A 332 -12.94 -5.92 4.37
N GLN A 333 -12.50 -7.12 3.97
CA GLN A 333 -12.82 -8.36 4.67
C GLN A 333 -12.23 -8.39 6.09
N PHE A 334 -10.99 -7.92 6.24
CA PHE A 334 -10.34 -7.81 7.54
C PHE A 334 -11.10 -6.85 8.47
N ILE A 335 -11.50 -5.67 7.97
CA ILE A 335 -12.29 -4.72 8.76
C ILE A 335 -13.64 -5.29 9.14
N ALA A 336 -14.36 -5.92 8.22
CA ALA A 336 -15.65 -6.53 8.52
C ALA A 336 -15.54 -7.60 9.62
N ALA A 337 -14.45 -8.38 9.65
CA ALA A 337 -14.21 -9.38 10.68
C ALA A 337 -13.74 -8.81 12.02
N ASN A 338 -13.13 -7.61 12.02
CA ASN A 338 -12.47 -7.03 13.18
C ASN A 338 -13.08 -5.71 13.66
N ALA A 339 -14.22 -5.28 13.11
CA ALA A 339 -14.90 -4.04 13.47
C ALA A 339 -15.11 -3.85 14.99
N PRO A 340 -15.48 -4.88 15.78
CA PRO A 340 -15.63 -4.75 17.23
C PRO A 340 -14.31 -4.47 17.99
N ARG A 341 -13.16 -4.77 17.37
CA ARG A 341 -11.80 -4.60 17.93
C ARG A 341 -11.21 -3.23 17.60
N VAL A 342 -11.89 -2.44 16.77
CA VAL A 342 -11.38 -1.12 16.37
C VAL A 342 -11.55 -0.15 17.54
N ASN A 343 -10.43 0.29 18.09
CA ASN A 343 -10.39 1.32 19.12
C ASN A 343 -10.32 2.72 18.49
N GLY A 344 -11.41 3.47 18.66
CA GLY A 344 -11.57 4.85 18.22
C GLY A 344 -11.35 5.91 19.30
N ASN A 345 -10.98 5.51 20.51
CA ASN A 345 -10.77 6.43 21.63
C ASN A 345 -9.54 7.30 21.39
N MET A 346 -9.74 8.62 21.31
CA MET A 346 -8.66 9.56 21.04
C MET A 346 -7.64 9.65 22.18
N ALA A 347 -8.03 9.32 23.41
CA ALA A 347 -7.10 9.25 24.54
C ALA A 347 -6.00 8.19 24.34
N ASP A 348 -6.30 7.16 23.54
CA ASP A 348 -5.42 6.01 23.29
C ASP A 348 -4.48 6.23 22.09
N LEU A 349 -4.52 7.41 21.45
CA LEU A 349 -3.71 7.74 20.28
C LEU A 349 -2.21 7.59 20.56
N TYR A 350 -1.73 8.21 21.63
CA TYR A 350 -0.30 8.15 21.97
C TYR A 350 0.08 6.86 22.71
N ALA A 351 -0.90 6.09 23.20
CA ALA A 351 -0.68 4.75 23.73
C ALA A 351 -0.36 3.73 22.62
N GLY A 352 -0.56 4.12 21.34
CA GLY A 352 -0.40 3.24 20.19
C GLY A 352 -1.55 2.24 20.04
N THR A 353 -2.62 2.37 20.83
CA THR A 353 -3.78 1.47 20.82
C THR A 353 -5.00 2.08 20.14
N ASN A 354 -4.97 3.35 19.71
CA ASN A 354 -5.95 3.87 18.75
C ASN A 354 -5.72 3.26 17.37
N THR A 355 -6.51 2.27 17.03
CA THR A 355 -6.38 1.57 15.74
C THR A 355 -7.18 2.26 14.65
N GLU A 356 -8.21 3.04 15.00
CA GLU A 356 -9.07 3.72 14.03
C GLU A 356 -8.30 4.70 13.15
N LEU A 357 -7.42 5.53 13.73
CA LEU A 357 -6.64 6.49 12.95
C LEU A 357 -5.61 5.81 12.03
N ASN A 358 -4.99 4.72 12.50
CA ASN A 358 -4.08 3.93 11.67
C ASN A 358 -4.80 3.31 10.46
N LEU A 359 -5.97 2.73 10.71
CA LEU A 359 -6.84 2.17 9.68
C LEU A 359 -7.33 3.24 8.71
N ALA A 360 -7.73 4.41 9.21
CA ALA A 360 -8.16 5.54 8.40
C ALA A 360 -7.06 6.06 7.46
N ASN A 361 -5.83 6.21 7.97
CA ASN A 361 -4.67 6.60 7.16
C ASN A 361 -4.37 5.56 6.07
N PHE A 362 -4.51 4.28 6.42
CA PHE A 362 -4.33 3.20 5.46
C PHE A 362 -5.45 3.20 4.40
N GLU A 363 -6.72 3.41 4.75
CA GLU A 363 -7.82 3.56 3.79
C GLU A 363 -7.63 4.74 2.84
N ALA A 364 -7.20 5.89 3.36
CA ALA A 364 -6.87 7.05 2.52
C ALA A 364 -5.76 6.72 1.51
N SER A 365 -4.78 5.92 1.93
CA SER A 365 -3.71 5.41 1.06
C SER A 365 -4.24 4.43 0.01
N LEU A 366 -5.17 3.54 0.39
CA LEU A 366 -5.83 2.62 -0.54
C LEU A 366 -6.69 3.35 -1.58
N LEU A 367 -7.39 4.42 -1.19
CA LEU A 367 -8.09 5.32 -2.12
C LEU A 367 -7.11 5.99 -3.09
N GLY A 368 -5.92 6.33 -2.61
CA GLY A 368 -4.82 6.88 -3.42
C GLY A 368 -4.34 5.93 -4.53
N LEU A 369 -4.55 4.62 -4.40
CA LEU A 369 -4.15 3.65 -5.43
C LEU A 369 -4.89 3.85 -6.76
N GLY A 370 -6.16 4.31 -6.72
CA GLY A 370 -6.88 4.62 -7.95
C GLY A 370 -6.36 5.87 -8.67
N LEU A 371 -5.92 6.88 -7.90
CA LEU A 371 -5.22 8.03 -8.47
C LEU A 371 -3.86 7.64 -9.07
N ASP A 372 -3.13 6.73 -8.43
CA ASP A 372 -1.87 6.19 -8.96
C ASP A 372 -2.11 5.46 -10.31
N LEU A 373 -3.16 4.64 -10.42
CA LEU A 373 -3.56 4.01 -11.69
C LEU A 373 -3.89 5.04 -12.77
N ILE A 374 -4.63 6.10 -12.42
CA ILE A 374 -4.98 7.18 -13.36
C ILE A 374 -3.72 7.90 -13.84
N LYS A 375 -2.80 8.22 -12.94
CA LYS A 375 -1.53 8.86 -13.28
C LYS A 375 -0.73 8.00 -14.27
N LYS A 376 -0.56 6.71 -13.98
CA LYS A 376 0.12 5.76 -14.87
C LYS A 376 -0.58 5.64 -16.23
N SER A 377 -1.91 5.56 -16.24
CA SER A 377 -2.72 5.53 -17.46
C SER A 377 -2.52 6.77 -18.32
N ARG A 378 -2.45 7.96 -17.69
CA ARG A 378 -2.21 9.24 -18.36
C ARG A 378 -0.81 9.31 -18.99
N GLU A 379 0.22 8.95 -18.23
CA GLU A 379 1.61 8.92 -18.72
C GLU A 379 1.74 8.01 -19.95
N LEU A 380 1.22 6.79 -19.86
CA LEU A 380 1.24 5.82 -20.96
C LEU A 380 0.39 6.26 -22.16
N THR A 381 -0.77 6.89 -21.92
CA THR A 381 -1.60 7.48 -22.98
C THR A 381 -0.82 8.53 -23.77
N SER A 382 -0.15 9.45 -23.07
CA SER A 382 0.68 10.49 -23.72
C SER A 382 1.81 9.89 -24.54
N ASN A 383 2.59 8.97 -23.95
CA ASN A 383 3.74 8.35 -24.59
C ASN A 383 3.36 7.61 -25.89
N VAL A 384 2.27 6.84 -25.85
CA VAL A 384 1.80 6.06 -27.00
C VAL A 384 1.13 6.96 -28.04
N ALA A 385 0.32 7.92 -27.61
CA ALA A 385 -0.39 8.85 -28.50
C ALA A 385 0.56 9.68 -29.37
N PHE A 386 1.70 10.09 -28.81
CA PHE A 386 2.71 10.89 -29.51
C PHE A 386 3.10 10.27 -30.85
N TRP A 387 3.25 8.94 -30.91
CA TRP A 387 3.67 8.26 -32.15
C TRP A 387 2.58 8.20 -33.22
N GLU A 388 1.30 8.11 -32.81
CA GLU A 388 0.19 8.24 -33.76
C GLU A 388 0.11 9.68 -34.30
N GLN A 389 0.26 10.69 -33.43
CA GLN A 389 0.29 12.08 -33.85
C GLN A 389 1.43 12.35 -34.85
N ASN A 390 2.65 11.94 -34.50
CA ASN A 390 3.84 12.08 -35.36
C ASN A 390 3.60 11.40 -36.73
N TYR A 391 3.03 10.19 -36.74
CA TYR A 391 2.67 9.53 -37.98
C TYR A 391 1.71 10.36 -38.83
N GLN A 392 0.62 10.88 -38.27
CA GLN A 392 -0.32 11.72 -39.02
C GLN A 392 0.33 13.00 -39.55
N GLN A 393 1.19 13.64 -38.75
CA GLN A 393 1.92 14.84 -39.18
C GLN A 393 2.87 14.55 -40.35
N VAL A 394 3.63 13.45 -40.28
CA VAL A 394 4.53 13.02 -41.37
C VAL A 394 3.72 12.70 -42.63
N MET A 395 2.62 11.93 -42.49
CA MET A 395 1.79 11.57 -43.63
C MET A 395 1.05 12.78 -44.23
N SER A 396 0.67 13.77 -43.44
CA SER A 396 0.11 15.03 -43.95
C SER A 396 1.16 15.85 -44.70
N SER A 397 2.35 16.00 -44.13
CA SER A 397 3.46 16.79 -44.70
C SER A 397 3.99 16.21 -46.01
N TYR A 398 3.98 14.88 -46.15
CA TYR A 398 4.59 14.18 -47.28
C TYR A 398 3.60 13.43 -48.18
N GLY A 399 2.41 13.08 -47.68
CA GLY A 399 1.41 12.29 -48.41
C GLY A 399 0.41 13.10 -49.24
N ALA A 400 0.26 14.41 -49.00
CA ALA A 400 -0.71 15.26 -49.69
C ALA A 400 -0.26 15.80 -51.07
N GLY A 401 0.78 15.21 -51.68
CA GLY A 401 1.26 15.58 -53.01
C GLY A 401 1.10 14.45 -54.01
N ASN A 402 -0.03 14.46 -54.74
CA ASN A 402 -0.16 13.86 -56.07
C ASN A 402 -0.56 14.95 -57.04
#